data_AF-A0A9J8C5K6-F1
#
_entry.id   AF-A0A9J8C5K6-F1
#
_cell.length_a   1.000
_cell.length_b   1.000
_cell.length_c   1.000
_cell.angle_alpha   90.00
_cell.angle_beta   90.00
_cell.angle_gamma   90.00
#
_symmetry.space_group_name_H-M   'P 1'
#
loop_
_entity.id
_entity.type
_entity.pdbx_description
1 polymer ?
#
loop_
_entity_poly.entity_id
_entity_poly.type
_entity_poly.pdbx_seq_one_letter_code
_entity_poly.pdbx_strand_id
1 'polypeptide(L)'
;MSAVQRANTWEISDSEEERDENKPSSCVTLDQDTCANESNTTAASGSASGRPGDRSISAAGEKKKRRRTREEVQEEQESRRAATEKRRQEKNQLKEEKLQEQQRRREAALRVSLLKPENFIKSLTLQIHAALLRDAGCDVLLRTLDGLQWRKHIENQGLPNSISWTRQALQTEDEAKNGVIEEDQVLMVISHNEFEDMVTSHKTETNQSAPIGDVYEEAESLLQHLYKYLNKTSRKFVTILVISHQQRSGSGDEDNFDFHLNQHHLDTEGLLVHLQLYWNVSVNFLFGWQEVTDHVVAVTKALSKRPYKALCGDPDLGFCMDGSWSAGVRVDRDGRGLDQVWTRQIQQLNRVSPALAKAVTSVYPSPSLLLQVYEELPSEEERRRLLADLTVVGGAKERRVGLELAGRIYRLLTSQNPHLLLD
;
A
#
# COMPACT_ATOMS: atom_id res chain seq x y z
N MET A 1 21.60 -8.81 -25.33
CA MET A 1 20.48 -9.70 -24.96
C MET A 1 20.76 -10.28 -23.60
N SER A 2 20.15 -9.71 -22.56
CA SER A 2 20.20 -10.23 -21.18
C SER A 2 18.76 -10.28 -20.70
N ALA A 3 18.27 -11.48 -20.41
CA ALA A 3 16.89 -11.76 -20.05
C ALA A 3 16.67 -11.39 -18.58
N VAL A 4 15.84 -10.38 -18.34
CA VAL A 4 15.33 -10.06 -17.00
C VAL A 4 14.28 -11.11 -16.64
N GLN A 5 14.65 -12.07 -15.78
CA GLN A 5 13.70 -12.99 -15.18
C GLN A 5 12.83 -12.22 -14.18
N ARG A 6 11.53 -12.11 -14.48
CA ARG A 6 10.51 -11.65 -13.54
C ARG A 6 10.35 -12.68 -12.42
N ALA A 7 10.43 -12.22 -11.17
CA ALA A 7 10.07 -13.03 -10.01
C ALA A 7 8.54 -13.15 -9.94
N ASN A 8 8.06 -14.40 -9.90
CA ASN A 8 6.65 -14.72 -9.74
C ASN A 8 6.13 -14.24 -8.38
N THR A 9 4.91 -13.73 -8.41
CA THR A 9 4.00 -13.45 -7.31
C THR A 9 4.02 -14.58 -6.28
N TRP A 10 4.45 -14.30 -5.05
CA TRP A 10 4.44 -15.28 -3.96
C TRP A 10 3.05 -15.28 -3.31
N GLU A 11 2.24 -16.28 -3.65
CA GLU A 11 1.04 -16.61 -2.90
C GLU A 11 1.43 -17.17 -1.53
N ILE A 12 0.94 -16.51 -0.49
CA ILE A 12 1.08 -16.95 0.90
C ILE A 12 0.04 -18.05 1.11
N SER A 13 0.50 -19.30 1.17
CA SER A 13 -0.32 -20.43 1.62
C SER A 13 -0.11 -20.62 3.12
N ASP A 14 -1.06 -20.13 3.92
CA ASP A 14 -1.22 -20.50 5.32
C ASP A 14 -1.93 -21.84 5.38
N SER A 15 -1.17 -22.93 5.42
CA SER A 15 -1.68 -24.25 5.78
C SER A 15 -0.50 -25.09 6.25
N GLU A 16 -0.43 -25.35 7.55
CA GLU A 16 -0.33 -26.72 8.08
C GLU A 16 -0.33 -26.70 9.61
N GLU A 17 -1.35 -27.38 10.16
CA GLU A 17 -1.56 -27.68 11.57
C GLU A 17 -0.46 -28.61 12.10
N GLU A 18 0.31 -28.18 13.09
CA GLU A 18 1.14 -29.10 13.88
C GLU A 18 0.25 -29.78 14.93
N ARG A 19 -0.02 -31.07 14.66
CA ARG A 19 -0.57 -32.03 15.62
C ARG A 19 0.48 -32.32 16.69
N ASP A 20 0.23 -31.85 17.91
CA ASP A 20 0.92 -32.34 19.11
C ASP A 20 0.33 -33.70 19.54
N GLU A 21 1.09 -34.77 19.35
CA GLU A 21 0.92 -36.02 20.10
C GLU A 21 1.94 -36.07 21.24
N ASN A 22 1.46 -35.92 22.47
CA ASN A 22 2.13 -36.47 23.64
C ASN A 22 1.09 -36.98 24.64
N LYS A 23 1.02 -38.30 24.83
CA LYS A 23 0.33 -38.96 25.95
C LYS A 23 1.34 -39.13 27.09
N PRO A 24 0.91 -39.12 28.38
CA PRO A 24 0.46 -40.39 28.97
C PRO A 24 -0.71 -40.33 29.99
N SER A 25 -1.43 -41.46 30.00
CA SER A 25 -2.21 -42.15 31.05
C SER A 25 -3.08 -41.40 32.07
N SER A 26 -4.37 -41.78 32.13
CA SER A 26 -5.00 -42.33 33.35
C SER A 26 -6.48 -42.72 33.11
N CYS A 27 -6.76 -44.02 33.26
CA CYS A 27 -7.89 -44.66 33.96
C CYS A 27 -9.32 -44.03 33.93
N VAL A 28 -10.30 -44.81 33.45
CA VAL A 28 -11.42 -45.43 34.23
C VAL A 28 -12.59 -45.78 33.28
N THR A 29 -13.08 -47.00 33.48
CA THR A 29 -14.24 -47.74 32.94
C THR A 29 -15.62 -47.07 33.07
N LEU A 30 -16.53 -47.32 32.13
CA LEU A 30 -17.84 -47.98 32.38
C LEU A 30 -18.69 -48.15 31.10
N ASP A 31 -19.46 -49.24 31.14
CA ASP A 31 -20.26 -49.92 30.11
C ASP A 31 -21.45 -49.14 29.52
N GLN A 32 -21.87 -49.49 28.28
CA GLN A 32 -23.16 -50.16 28.03
C GLN A 32 -23.44 -50.44 26.53
N ASP A 33 -23.62 -51.73 26.23
CA ASP A 33 -24.68 -52.38 25.43
C ASP A 33 -25.27 -51.70 24.19
N THR A 34 -25.21 -52.43 23.06
CA THR A 34 -26.41 -53.10 22.50
C THR A 34 -26.05 -54.07 21.36
N CYS A 35 -26.51 -55.31 21.50
CA CYS A 35 -26.55 -56.35 20.47
C CYS A 35 -27.86 -56.29 19.66
N ALA A 36 -27.84 -56.76 18.40
CA ALA A 36 -28.81 -57.73 17.87
C ALA A 36 -28.48 -58.14 16.41
N ASN A 37 -28.35 -59.47 16.21
CA ASN A 37 -28.88 -60.33 15.12
C ASN A 37 -28.63 -59.98 13.62
N GLU A 38 -28.49 -60.91 12.66
CA GLU A 38 -28.94 -62.31 12.57
C GLU A 38 -28.28 -63.04 11.36
N SER A 39 -27.93 -64.32 11.58
CA SER A 39 -28.14 -65.50 10.72
C SER A 39 -27.76 -65.60 9.20
N ASN A 40 -26.99 -66.66 8.92
CA ASN A 40 -27.29 -67.83 8.05
C ASN A 40 -26.80 -67.99 6.58
N THR A 41 -26.17 -69.18 6.39
CA THR A 41 -26.30 -70.20 5.32
C THR A 41 -25.57 -70.09 3.96
N THR A 42 -24.52 -70.92 3.84
CA THR A 42 -24.26 -71.99 2.83
C THR A 42 -24.78 -71.89 1.38
N ALA A 43 -23.88 -72.10 0.40
CA ALA A 43 -23.99 -73.13 -0.65
C ALA A 43 -22.73 -73.19 -1.54
N ALA A 44 -22.48 -74.37 -2.09
CA ALA A 44 -21.25 -74.81 -2.76
C ALA A 44 -21.45 -75.09 -4.27
N SER A 45 -20.34 -75.46 -4.93
CA SER A 45 -20.19 -76.04 -6.29
C SER A 45 -20.48 -75.08 -7.47
N GLY A 46 -19.86 -75.16 -8.65
CA GLY A 46 -18.86 -76.00 -9.33
C GLY A 46 -18.47 -75.23 -10.62
N SER A 47 -17.46 -75.53 -11.44
CA SER A 47 -17.09 -76.80 -12.05
C SER A 47 -15.73 -76.66 -12.76
N ALA A 48 -15.01 -77.79 -12.84
CA ALA A 48 -13.75 -77.97 -13.54
C ALA A 48 -13.91 -78.34 -15.03
N SER A 49 -12.85 -78.13 -15.83
CA SER A 49 -12.23 -79.08 -16.79
C SER A 49 -11.14 -78.32 -17.60
N GLY A 50 -10.00 -78.87 -18.03
CA GLY A 50 -9.49 -80.24 -18.02
C GLY A 50 -7.96 -80.30 -18.23
N ARG A 51 -7.44 -81.52 -18.06
CA ARG A 51 -6.10 -82.06 -18.43
C ARG A 51 -6.22 -82.80 -19.80
N PRO A 52 -5.19 -83.38 -20.49
CA PRO A 52 -3.96 -84.03 -19.95
C PRO A 52 -2.67 -84.09 -20.84
N GLY A 53 -1.59 -84.69 -20.30
CA GLY A 53 -0.49 -85.40 -21.00
C GLY A 53 0.57 -84.51 -21.70
N ASP A 54 1.84 -84.87 -21.92
CA ASP A 54 2.68 -86.04 -21.61
C ASP A 54 4.15 -85.63 -21.89
N ARG A 55 5.11 -86.33 -21.27
CA ARG A 55 6.52 -86.58 -21.67
C ARG A 55 7.42 -85.51 -22.35
N SER A 56 8.59 -85.36 -21.70
CA SER A 56 9.96 -85.57 -22.25
C SER A 56 10.86 -84.37 -22.62
N ILE A 57 12.05 -84.38 -21.97
CA ILE A 57 13.42 -84.12 -22.46
C ILE A 57 13.93 -82.65 -22.63
N SER A 58 15.04 -82.43 -21.90
CA SER A 58 16.17 -81.52 -22.12
C SER A 58 15.95 -80.00 -22.08
N ALA A 59 16.55 -79.35 -21.07
CA ALA A 59 17.85 -78.72 -21.26
C ALA A 59 18.43 -78.33 -19.90
N ALA A 60 19.57 -78.94 -19.56
CA ALA A 60 20.42 -78.49 -18.48
C ALA A 60 20.93 -77.07 -18.83
N GLY A 61 20.41 -76.07 -18.10
CA GLY A 61 20.98 -74.74 -18.03
C GLY A 61 21.42 -74.49 -16.60
N GLU A 62 22.66 -74.86 -16.28
CA GLU A 62 23.32 -74.52 -15.02
C GLU A 62 23.29 -73.00 -14.80
N LYS A 63 22.41 -72.49 -13.93
CA LYS A 63 22.63 -71.20 -13.28
C LYS A 63 23.33 -71.45 -11.95
N LYS A 64 24.65 -71.65 -12.03
CA LYS A 64 25.58 -71.59 -10.88
C LYS A 64 25.26 -70.34 -10.05
N LYS A 65 24.79 -70.50 -8.81
CA LYS A 65 24.91 -69.46 -7.79
C LYS A 65 26.41 -69.26 -7.53
N ARG A 66 27.02 -68.28 -8.20
CA ARG A 66 28.40 -67.86 -7.91
C ARG A 66 28.46 -67.47 -6.43
N ARG A 67 29.36 -68.13 -5.70
CA ARG A 67 29.67 -67.81 -4.31
C ARG A 67 30.47 -66.50 -4.35
N ARG A 68 29.88 -65.39 -3.90
CA ARG A 68 30.52 -64.05 -3.90
C ARG A 68 31.84 -64.11 -3.13
N THR A 69 32.89 -63.51 -3.68
CA THR A 69 34.21 -63.42 -3.04
C THR A 69 34.16 -62.45 -1.85
N ARG A 70 34.99 -62.68 -0.83
CA ARG A 70 35.00 -61.87 0.41
C ARG A 70 35.26 -60.38 0.13
N GLU A 71 36.08 -60.07 -0.87
CA GLU A 71 36.36 -58.70 -1.34
C GLU A 71 35.16 -58.04 -2.04
N GLU A 72 34.43 -58.77 -2.89
CA GLU A 72 33.21 -58.27 -3.56
C GLU A 72 32.13 -57.87 -2.54
N VAL A 73 32.00 -58.65 -1.46
CA VAL A 73 31.07 -58.34 -0.35
C VAL A 73 31.56 -57.12 0.46
N GLN A 74 32.87 -56.89 0.53
CA GLN A 74 33.48 -55.79 1.28
C GLN A 74 33.32 -54.46 0.52
N GLU A 75 33.58 -54.44 -0.80
CA GLU A 75 33.33 -53.28 -1.67
C GLU A 75 31.83 -52.93 -1.78
N GLU A 76 30.94 -53.93 -1.82
CA GLU A 76 29.48 -53.71 -1.79
C GLU A 76 29.02 -53.11 -0.45
N GLN A 77 29.67 -53.49 0.67
CA GLN A 77 29.39 -52.88 1.98
C GLN A 77 29.95 -51.46 2.10
N GLU A 78 31.15 -51.20 1.58
CA GLU A 78 31.76 -49.86 1.60
C GLU A 78 31.03 -48.87 0.68
N SER A 79 30.63 -49.30 -0.52
CA SER A 79 29.81 -48.48 -1.42
C SER A 79 28.42 -48.18 -0.83
N ARG A 80 27.79 -49.13 -0.14
CA ARG A 80 26.52 -48.89 0.59
C ARG A 80 26.71 -47.93 1.77
N ARG A 81 27.82 -48.01 2.51
CA ARG A 81 28.15 -47.07 3.58
C ARG A 81 28.40 -45.66 3.03
N ALA A 82 29.21 -45.54 1.97
CA ALA A 82 29.47 -44.27 1.30
C ALA A 82 28.20 -43.65 0.69
N ALA A 83 27.32 -44.45 0.08
CA ALA A 83 26.03 -43.97 -0.45
C ALA A 83 25.10 -43.48 0.68
N THR A 84 25.09 -44.17 1.82
CA THR A 84 24.30 -43.75 3.00
C THR A 84 24.85 -42.46 3.61
N GLU A 85 26.17 -42.31 3.63
CA GLU A 85 26.84 -41.11 4.14
C GLU A 85 26.62 -39.89 3.22
N LYS A 86 26.72 -40.05 1.90
CA LYS A 86 26.34 -39.02 0.93
C LYS A 86 24.89 -38.59 1.09
N ARG A 87 23.96 -39.55 1.18
CA ARG A 87 22.53 -39.26 1.41
C ARG A 87 22.28 -38.55 2.74
N ARG A 88 23.06 -38.85 3.78
CA ARG A 88 23.00 -38.14 5.07
C ARG A 88 23.53 -36.72 4.98
N GLN A 89 24.62 -36.50 4.24
CA GLN A 89 25.19 -35.18 3.99
C GLN A 89 24.24 -34.30 3.16
N GLU A 90 23.67 -34.81 2.07
CA GLU A 90 22.65 -34.12 1.26
C GLU A 90 21.42 -33.75 2.09
N LYS A 91 20.94 -34.67 2.95
CA LYS A 91 19.81 -34.41 3.85
C LYS A 91 20.14 -33.34 4.90
N ASN A 92 21.38 -33.25 5.36
CA ASN A 92 21.81 -32.23 6.32
C ASN A 92 21.94 -30.86 5.65
N GLN A 93 22.53 -30.79 4.45
CA GLN A 93 22.62 -29.56 3.65
C GLN A 93 21.23 -29.00 3.33
N LEU A 94 20.30 -29.84 2.87
CA LEU A 94 18.92 -29.41 2.59
C LEU A 94 18.19 -28.92 3.85
N LYS A 95 18.47 -29.50 5.03
CA LYS A 95 17.90 -29.03 6.30
C LYS A 95 18.45 -27.67 6.71
N GLU A 96 19.76 -27.45 6.52
CA GLU A 96 20.41 -26.18 6.80
C GLU A 96 19.90 -25.07 5.88
N GLU A 97 19.80 -25.34 4.58
CA GLU A 97 19.20 -24.42 3.61
C GLU A 97 17.75 -24.08 3.95
N LYS A 98 16.94 -25.07 4.34
CA LYS A 98 15.56 -24.83 4.79
C LYS A 98 15.49 -23.97 6.05
N LEU A 99 16.40 -24.18 7.01
CA LEU A 99 16.43 -23.38 8.23
C LEU A 99 16.84 -21.94 7.93
N GLN A 100 17.85 -21.74 7.08
CA GLN A 100 18.29 -20.42 6.63
C GLN A 100 17.20 -19.70 5.84
N GLU A 101 16.50 -20.40 4.95
CA GLU A 101 15.35 -19.85 4.21
C GLU A 101 14.21 -19.49 5.17
N GLN A 102 13.91 -20.33 6.17
CA GLN A 102 12.90 -20.02 7.18
C GLN A 102 13.29 -18.79 8.03
N GLN A 103 14.57 -18.65 8.40
CA GLN A 103 15.08 -17.47 9.10
C GLN A 103 14.94 -16.22 8.24
N ARG A 104 15.38 -16.26 6.97
CA ARG A 104 15.23 -15.15 6.03
C ARG A 104 13.77 -14.74 5.84
N ARG A 105 12.85 -15.70 5.76
CA ARG A 105 11.40 -15.43 5.68
C ARG A 105 10.86 -14.78 6.95
N ARG A 106 11.27 -15.27 8.12
CA ARG A 106 10.87 -14.69 9.42
C ARG A 106 11.37 -13.26 9.55
N GLU A 107 12.62 -13.01 9.21
CA GLU A 107 13.22 -11.66 9.23
C GLU A 107 12.51 -10.71 8.25
N ALA A 108 12.22 -11.17 7.03
CA ALA A 108 11.47 -10.40 6.05
C ALA A 108 10.05 -10.07 6.54
N ALA A 109 9.34 -11.05 7.12
CA ALA A 109 8.00 -10.85 7.66
C ALA A 109 8.01 -9.86 8.85
N LEU A 110 8.99 -9.96 9.74
CA LEU A 110 9.19 -9.01 10.83
C LEU A 110 9.47 -7.60 10.28
N ARG A 111 10.32 -7.46 9.27
CA ARG A 111 10.61 -6.17 8.63
C ARG A 111 9.34 -5.54 8.04
N VAL A 112 8.55 -6.30 7.28
CA VAL A 112 7.27 -5.81 6.73
C VAL A 112 6.33 -5.40 7.87
N SER A 113 6.23 -6.21 8.93
CA SER A 113 5.39 -5.92 10.09
C SER A 113 5.77 -4.63 10.81
N LEU A 114 7.08 -4.36 10.97
CA LEU A 114 7.58 -3.13 11.57
C LEU A 114 7.29 -1.90 10.71
N LEU A 115 7.32 -2.05 9.39
CA LEU A 115 7.05 -0.96 8.45
C LEU A 115 5.56 -0.69 8.26
N LYS A 116 4.65 -1.56 8.73
CA LYS A 116 3.21 -1.28 8.68
C LYS A 116 2.89 0.03 9.41
N PRO A 117 1.99 0.88 8.89
CA PRO A 117 1.76 2.22 9.45
C PRO A 117 1.38 2.22 10.94
N GLU A 118 0.62 1.22 11.39
CA GLU A 118 0.16 1.04 12.78
C GLU A 118 1.31 0.80 13.77
N ASN A 119 2.39 0.17 13.31
CA ASN A 119 3.57 -0.11 14.12
C ASN A 119 4.62 0.99 13.94
N PHE A 120 4.82 1.43 12.69
CA PHE A 120 5.81 2.45 12.37
C PHE A 120 5.50 3.80 13.02
N ILE A 121 4.23 4.17 13.16
CA ILE A 121 3.85 5.42 13.83
C ILE A 121 4.34 5.47 15.29
N LYS A 122 4.44 4.31 15.95
CA LYS A 122 4.98 4.18 17.31
C LYS A 122 6.50 4.35 17.35
N SER A 123 7.20 4.34 16.22
CA SER A 123 8.64 4.59 16.11
C SER A 123 8.97 6.08 15.95
N LEU A 124 7.99 6.89 15.54
CA LEU A 124 8.13 8.34 15.37
C LEU A 124 8.14 9.06 16.72
N THR A 125 8.96 10.10 16.80
CA THR A 125 9.04 11.02 17.93
C THR A 125 8.93 12.45 17.39
N LEU A 126 7.91 13.18 17.84
CA LEU A 126 7.72 14.58 17.48
C LEU A 126 8.70 15.43 18.28
N GLN A 127 9.49 16.26 17.60
CA GLN A 127 10.36 17.27 18.20
C GLN A 127 9.65 18.61 18.13
N ILE A 128 9.27 19.15 19.29
CA ILE A 128 8.54 20.42 19.40
C ILE A 128 9.49 21.48 19.93
N HIS A 129 9.67 22.55 19.18
CA HIS A 129 10.50 23.67 19.62
C HIS A 129 9.82 24.42 20.77
N ALA A 130 10.54 24.70 21.86
CA ALA A 130 9.92 25.27 23.07
C ALA A 130 9.33 26.68 22.87
N ALA A 131 9.78 27.43 21.88
CA ALA A 131 9.16 28.72 21.52
C ALA A 131 7.67 28.57 21.16
N LEU A 132 7.27 27.42 20.62
CA LEU A 132 5.87 27.12 20.28
C LEU A 132 4.97 27.02 21.52
N LEU A 133 5.54 26.62 22.66
CA LEU A 133 4.81 26.45 23.93
C LEU A 133 4.42 27.79 24.56
N ARG A 134 4.89 28.92 24.02
CA ARG A 134 4.51 30.26 24.48
C ARG A 134 3.10 30.62 24.08
N ASP A 135 2.58 30.02 23.01
CA ASP A 135 1.21 30.20 22.58
C ASP A 135 0.27 29.28 23.38
N ALA A 136 -0.74 29.86 24.02
CA ALA A 136 -1.72 29.13 24.82
C ALA A 136 -2.52 28.09 24.01
N GLY A 137 -2.63 28.25 22.69
CA GLY A 137 -3.28 27.26 21.84
C GLY A 137 -2.48 25.98 21.60
N CYS A 138 -1.17 25.98 21.93
CA CYS A 138 -0.32 24.79 21.86
C CYS A 138 -0.83 23.66 22.78
N ASP A 139 -1.58 24.00 23.83
CA ASP A 139 -2.22 23.04 24.73
C ASP A 139 -3.13 22.06 23.99
N VAL A 140 -3.82 22.53 22.94
CA VAL A 140 -4.71 21.70 22.10
C VAL A 140 -3.90 20.62 21.38
N LEU A 141 -2.75 21.00 20.83
CA LEU A 141 -1.83 20.08 20.20
C LEU A 141 -1.32 19.05 21.21
N LEU A 142 -0.78 19.50 22.34
CA LEU A 142 -0.21 18.61 23.36
C LEU A 142 -1.23 17.61 23.91
N ARG A 143 -2.45 18.05 24.20
CA ARG A 143 -3.54 17.17 24.67
C ARG A 143 -3.93 16.13 23.63
N THR A 144 -3.95 16.52 22.36
CA THR A 144 -4.25 15.60 21.26
C THR A 144 -3.15 14.56 21.09
N LEU A 145 -1.88 14.97 21.14
CA LEU A 145 -0.73 14.06 21.09
C LEU A 145 -0.71 13.10 22.28
N ASP A 146 -1.06 13.56 23.47
CA ASP A 146 -1.19 12.72 24.67
C ASP A 146 -2.34 11.71 24.55
N GLY A 147 -3.49 12.15 24.02
CA GLY A 147 -4.63 11.27 23.73
C GLY A 147 -4.29 10.18 22.70
N LEU A 148 -3.38 10.47 21.77
CA LEU A 148 -2.87 9.51 20.78
C LEU A 148 -1.70 8.66 21.30
N GLN A 149 -1.17 8.97 22.49
CA GLN A 149 -0.01 8.31 23.11
C GLN A 149 1.24 8.32 22.21
N TRP A 150 1.45 9.39 21.45
CA TRP A 150 2.63 9.53 20.59
C TRP A 150 3.82 10.10 21.37
N ARG A 151 5.03 9.64 21.04
CA ARG A 151 6.24 10.17 21.67
C ARG A 151 6.47 11.60 21.22
N LYS A 152 6.71 12.48 22.18
CA LYS A 152 7.04 13.88 21.98
C LYS A 152 8.25 14.25 22.82
N HIS A 153 9.08 15.14 22.29
CA HIS A 153 10.25 15.68 22.95
C HIS A 153 10.31 17.19 22.70
N ILE A 154 10.65 17.95 23.73
CA ILE A 154 10.65 19.42 23.70
C ILE A 154 12.10 19.87 23.68
N GLU A 155 12.49 20.62 22.65
CA GLU A 155 13.86 21.08 22.46
C GLU A 155 13.92 22.58 22.21
N ASN A 156 15.08 23.19 22.51
CA ASN A 156 15.40 24.58 22.17
C ASN A 156 16.33 24.69 20.95
N GLN A 157 16.58 23.58 20.26
CA GLN A 157 17.49 23.52 19.13
C GLN A 157 16.70 23.53 17.82
N GLY A 158 17.20 24.27 16.83
CA GLY A 158 16.62 24.30 15.49
C GLY A 158 15.83 25.58 15.18
N LEU A 159 14.84 25.44 14.29
CA LEU A 159 14.00 26.54 13.83
C LEU A 159 12.99 26.93 14.92
N PRO A 160 12.83 28.22 15.28
CA PRO A 160 11.81 28.63 16.23
C PRO A 160 10.40 28.31 15.74
N ASN A 161 9.49 28.08 16.69
CA ASN A 161 8.10 27.69 16.46
C ASN A 161 7.92 26.46 15.54
N SER A 162 8.90 25.57 15.51
CA SER A 162 8.88 24.40 14.63
C SER A 162 8.45 23.10 15.31
N ILE A 163 7.90 22.20 14.50
CA ILE A 163 7.63 20.80 14.82
C ILE A 163 8.32 19.95 13.74
N SER A 164 9.20 19.05 14.15
CA SER A 164 9.84 18.09 13.25
C SER A 164 9.66 16.66 13.77
N TRP A 165 10.12 15.68 13.00
CA TRP A 165 10.00 14.27 13.38
C TRP A 165 11.34 13.58 13.31
N THR A 166 11.57 12.72 14.30
CA THR A 166 12.68 11.78 14.30
C THR A 166 12.17 10.37 14.49
N ARG A 167 12.93 9.40 14.00
CA ARG A 167 12.66 7.98 14.21
C ARG A 167 13.92 7.22 14.58
N GLN A 168 13.73 6.07 15.19
CA GLN A 168 14.83 5.14 15.41
C GLN A 168 15.19 4.41 14.11
N ALA A 169 16.48 4.26 13.87
CA ALA A 169 17.00 3.53 12.72
C ALA A 169 16.66 2.04 12.82
N LEU A 170 15.99 1.51 11.79
CA LEU A 170 15.64 0.10 11.69
C LEU A 170 16.81 -0.68 11.07
N GLN A 171 17.90 -0.88 11.82
CA GLN A 171 19.09 -1.76 11.59
C GLN A 171 19.73 -1.83 10.17
N THR A 172 19.20 -1.14 9.15
CA THR A 172 19.60 -1.23 7.73
C THR A 172 19.92 0.12 7.11
N GLU A 173 20.02 1.18 7.92
CA GLU A 173 20.40 2.51 7.45
C GLU A 173 21.76 2.87 8.04
N ASP A 174 22.80 2.74 7.21
CA ASP A 174 24.22 3.01 7.51
C ASP A 174 24.54 4.50 7.84
N GLU A 175 23.54 5.34 8.06
CA GLU A 175 23.69 6.80 8.19
C GLU A 175 23.50 7.34 9.62
N ALA A 176 23.18 6.49 10.60
CA ALA A 176 22.81 6.98 11.93
C ALA A 176 24.01 7.06 12.89
N LYS A 177 24.55 8.27 13.14
CA LYS A 177 25.59 8.50 14.16
C LYS A 177 25.17 8.06 15.58
N ASN A 178 23.87 8.08 15.88
CA ASN A 178 23.28 7.71 17.19
C ASN A 178 22.08 6.73 17.08
N GLY A 179 21.84 6.12 15.92
CA GLY A 179 20.64 5.30 15.69
C GLY A 179 19.32 6.09 15.59
N VAL A 180 19.37 7.42 15.46
CA VAL A 180 18.21 8.30 15.24
C VAL A 180 18.33 8.94 13.85
N ILE A 181 17.23 8.95 13.12
CA ILE A 181 17.10 9.53 11.78
C ILE A 181 16.10 10.67 11.87
N GLU A 182 16.45 11.82 11.29
CA GLU A 182 15.53 12.94 11.15
C GLU A 182 14.74 12.84 9.84
N GLU A 183 13.43 13.01 9.92
CA GLU A 183 12.57 13.08 8.75
C GLU A 183 12.73 14.42 8.01
N ASP A 184 12.33 14.44 6.74
CA ASP A 184 12.49 15.62 5.88
C ASP A 184 11.45 16.72 6.12
N GLN A 185 10.32 16.43 6.75
CA GLN A 185 9.24 17.38 6.99
C GLN A 185 9.49 18.22 8.25
N VAL A 186 9.24 19.53 8.14
CA VAL A 186 9.25 20.48 9.26
C VAL A 186 8.03 21.38 9.14
N LEU A 187 7.27 21.54 10.22
CA LEU A 187 6.18 22.52 10.29
C LEU A 187 6.64 23.71 11.11
N MET A 188 6.39 24.93 10.65
CA MET A 188 6.62 26.16 11.41
C MET A 188 5.29 26.85 11.65
N VAL A 189 4.88 27.01 12.90
CA VAL A 189 3.59 27.63 13.24
C VAL A 189 3.84 29.08 13.62
N ILE A 190 3.12 30.00 12.98
CA ILE A 190 3.24 31.44 13.28
C ILE A 190 1.86 32.07 13.33
N SER A 191 1.74 33.15 14.10
CA SER A 191 0.57 34.01 14.09
C SER A 191 0.52 34.85 12.80
N HIS A 192 -0.66 35.37 12.48
CA HIS A 192 -0.81 36.31 11.37
C HIS A 192 0.12 37.53 11.51
N ASN A 193 0.27 38.10 12.71
CA ASN A 193 1.14 39.26 12.92
C ASN A 193 2.63 38.94 12.63
N GLU A 194 3.10 37.77 13.06
CA GLU A 194 4.47 37.32 12.75
C GLU A 194 4.67 37.07 11.25
N PHE A 195 3.64 36.62 10.54
CA PHE A 195 3.68 36.49 9.08
C PHE A 195 3.74 37.86 8.39
N GLU A 196 2.99 38.85 8.88
CA GLU A 196 3.07 40.23 8.41
C GLU A 196 4.47 40.83 8.57
N ASP A 197 5.13 40.53 9.68
CA ASP A 197 6.52 40.92 9.93
C ASP A 197 7.48 40.24 8.93
N MET A 198 7.21 39.00 8.50
CA MET A 198 7.98 38.34 7.44
C MET A 198 7.77 39.01 6.07
N VAL A 199 6.53 39.35 5.72
CA VAL A 199 6.20 40.04 4.45
C VAL A 199 6.87 41.41 4.39
N THR A 200 6.83 42.17 5.48
CA THR A 200 7.51 43.48 5.55
C THR A 200 9.03 43.34 5.49
N SER A 201 9.62 42.36 6.20
CA SER A 201 11.06 42.06 6.14
C SER A 201 11.50 41.74 4.71
N HIS A 202 10.77 40.87 4.01
CA HIS A 202 11.07 40.48 2.63
C HIS A 202 11.03 41.67 1.67
N LYS A 203 10.08 42.59 1.83
CA LYS A 203 10.04 43.85 1.05
C LYS A 203 11.29 44.69 1.29
N THR A 204 11.71 44.84 2.54
CA THR A 204 12.91 45.63 2.84
C THR A 204 14.17 45.00 2.25
N GLU A 205 14.32 43.67 2.32
CA GLU A 205 15.46 42.95 1.75
C GLU A 205 15.48 43.02 0.21
N THR A 206 14.31 42.94 -0.44
CA THR A 206 14.20 43.03 -1.91
C THR A 206 14.47 44.45 -2.43
N ASN A 207 14.12 45.48 -1.66
CA ASN A 207 14.32 46.88 -2.02
C ASN A 207 15.73 47.42 -1.67
N GLN A 208 16.53 46.69 -0.90
CA GLN A 208 17.89 47.09 -0.47
C GLN A 208 18.99 46.84 -1.52
N SER A 209 18.71 47.09 -2.80
CA SER A 209 19.75 47.28 -3.82
C SER A 209 20.30 48.73 -3.85
N ALA A 210 20.46 49.37 -2.68
CA ALA A 210 21.04 50.72 -2.52
C ALA A 210 21.77 50.85 -1.17
N PRO A 211 22.81 51.71 -1.07
CA PRO A 211 24.04 51.40 -0.35
C PRO A 211 24.04 51.71 1.15
N ILE A 212 24.78 50.86 1.87
CA ILE A 212 25.64 51.12 3.05
C ILE A 212 25.12 52.18 4.03
N GLY A 213 24.58 51.72 5.16
CA GLY A 213 24.34 52.57 6.34
C GLY A 213 23.90 51.74 7.54
N ASP A 214 24.85 51.53 8.45
CA ASP A 214 24.74 51.17 9.87
C ASP A 214 23.95 49.91 10.28
N VAL A 215 24.74 48.91 10.69
CA VAL A 215 24.33 47.72 11.42
C VAL A 215 23.84 48.13 12.81
N TYR A 216 22.53 48.00 13.04
CA TYR A 216 22.01 47.75 14.38
C TYR A 216 21.90 46.23 14.55
N GLU A 217 22.33 45.71 15.71
CA GLU A 217 22.00 44.36 16.18
C GLU A 217 20.48 44.28 16.42
N GLU A 218 19.71 44.24 15.34
CA GLU A 218 18.28 43.97 15.40
C GLU A 218 18.08 42.47 15.63
N ALA A 219 17.16 42.14 16.52
CA ALA A 219 16.75 40.76 16.76
C ALA A 219 16.43 40.09 15.42
N GLU A 220 17.10 38.97 15.13
CA GLU A 220 16.95 38.27 13.85
C GLU A 220 15.48 37.97 13.56
N SER A 221 14.98 38.37 12.39
CA SER A 221 13.59 38.13 12.01
C SER A 221 13.29 36.63 11.86
N LEU A 222 12.02 36.23 11.96
CA LEU A 222 11.62 34.83 11.71
C LEU A 222 11.99 34.37 10.29
N LEU A 223 11.95 35.28 9.32
CA LEU A 223 12.38 35.03 7.94
C LEU A 223 13.89 34.74 7.86
N GLN A 224 14.72 35.50 8.58
CA GLN A 224 16.16 35.24 8.64
C GLN A 224 16.50 33.92 9.34
N HIS A 225 15.78 33.58 10.42
CA HIS A 225 15.91 32.28 11.05
C HIS A 225 15.55 31.14 10.08
N LEU A 226 14.48 31.31 9.30
CA LEU A 226 14.06 30.36 8.28
C LEU A 226 15.14 30.18 7.20
N TYR A 227 15.68 31.27 6.64
CA TYR A 227 16.73 31.17 5.63
C TYR A 227 18.02 30.57 6.19
N LYS A 228 18.42 30.92 7.42
CA LYS A 228 19.58 30.30 8.08
C LYS A 228 19.38 28.80 8.29
N TYR A 229 18.17 28.38 8.64
CA TYR A 229 17.83 26.98 8.78
C TYR A 229 17.91 26.25 7.44
N LEU A 230 17.24 26.77 6.41
CA LEU A 230 17.21 26.17 5.06
C LEU A 230 18.59 26.09 4.41
N ASN A 231 19.46 27.07 4.67
CA ASN A 231 20.85 27.05 4.18
C ASN A 231 21.72 26.00 4.90
N LYS A 232 21.44 25.72 6.18
CA LYS A 232 22.19 24.71 6.96
C LYS A 232 21.70 23.30 6.68
N THR A 233 20.41 23.14 6.42
CA THR A 233 19.77 21.82 6.34
C THR A 233 19.35 21.53 4.90
N SER A 234 20.07 20.62 4.24
CA SER A 234 19.70 20.18 2.90
C SER A 234 18.53 19.19 2.95
N ARG A 235 17.67 19.23 1.92
CA ARG A 235 16.54 18.30 1.68
C ARG A 235 15.40 18.33 2.72
N LYS A 236 15.28 19.37 3.54
CA LYS A 236 14.06 19.57 4.36
C LYS A 236 12.98 20.29 3.56
N PHE A 237 11.73 19.92 3.82
CA PHE A 237 10.53 20.60 3.34
C PHE A 237 9.90 21.32 4.53
N VAL A 238 9.83 22.65 4.47
CA VAL A 238 9.24 23.45 5.54
C VAL A 238 7.83 23.86 5.13
N THR A 239 6.84 23.61 5.98
CA THR A 239 5.48 24.11 5.79
C THR A 239 5.16 25.11 6.88
N ILE A 240 4.92 26.36 6.51
CA ILE A 240 4.53 27.42 7.42
C ILE A 240 3.01 27.35 7.60
N LEU A 241 2.56 27.26 8.85
CA LEU A 241 1.16 27.26 9.24
C LEU A 241 0.85 28.61 9.89
N VAL A 242 0.18 29.48 9.14
CA VAL A 242 -0.18 30.82 9.59
C VAL A 242 -1.57 30.77 10.22
N ILE A 243 -1.65 31.04 11.52
CA ILE A 243 -2.93 31.11 12.24
C ILE A 243 -3.52 32.50 12.03
N SER A 244 -4.62 32.58 11.28
CA SER A 244 -5.35 33.82 11.04
C SER A 244 -6.71 33.83 11.74
N HIS A 245 -7.00 34.95 12.40
CA HIS A 245 -8.35 35.27 12.89
C HIS A 245 -9.09 36.09 11.82
N GLN A 246 -9.10 35.63 10.57
CA GLN A 246 -9.83 36.36 9.55
C GLN A 246 -11.33 36.14 9.79
N GLN A 247 -11.96 37.11 10.45
CA GLN A 247 -13.41 37.22 10.40
C GLN A 247 -13.79 37.30 8.93
N ARG A 248 -14.74 36.46 8.51
CA ARG A 248 -15.49 36.67 7.27
C ARG A 248 -16.31 37.96 7.43
N SER A 249 -15.64 39.12 7.41
CA SER A 249 -16.30 40.42 7.41
C SER A 249 -16.73 40.72 5.99
N GLY A 250 -17.95 40.28 5.65
CA GLY A 250 -18.70 40.89 4.56
C GLY A 250 -19.19 42.25 5.03
N SER A 251 -18.50 43.31 4.64
CA SER A 251 -18.95 44.69 4.87
C SER A 251 -18.34 45.56 3.79
N GLY A 252 -19.17 45.91 2.80
CA GLY A 252 -18.78 46.78 1.70
C GLY A 252 -18.63 48.22 2.19
N ASP A 253 -17.44 48.77 1.98
CA ASP A 253 -17.18 50.19 1.80
C ASP A 253 -16.01 50.29 0.81
N GLU A 254 -16.37 50.30 -0.47
CA GLU A 254 -15.44 50.39 -1.60
C GLU A 254 -15.12 51.86 -1.87
N ASP A 255 -13.82 52.19 -1.93
CA ASP A 255 -13.21 53.10 -2.92
C ASP A 255 -11.83 53.61 -2.48
N ASN A 256 -11.47 53.56 -1.18
CA ASN A 256 -10.11 53.92 -0.71
C ASN A 256 -9.40 52.80 0.07
N PHE A 257 -10.10 51.70 0.37
CA PHE A 257 -9.57 50.49 0.99
C PHE A 257 -8.86 49.56 0.00
N ASP A 258 -9.05 49.77 -1.30
CA ASP A 258 -8.69 48.80 -2.33
C ASP A 258 -7.18 48.83 -2.64
N PHE A 259 -6.53 50.00 -2.69
CA PHE A 259 -5.12 50.09 -3.09
C PHE A 259 -4.12 49.54 -2.07
N HIS A 260 -4.33 49.82 -0.77
CA HIS A 260 -3.44 49.32 0.29
C HIS A 260 -3.64 47.83 0.53
N LEU A 261 -4.87 47.33 0.42
CA LEU A 261 -5.17 45.90 0.50
C LEU A 261 -4.62 45.16 -0.73
N ASN A 262 -4.71 45.76 -1.92
CA ASN A 262 -4.15 45.20 -3.15
C ASN A 262 -2.61 45.18 -3.12
N GLN A 263 -1.95 46.25 -2.65
CA GLN A 263 -0.50 46.27 -2.52
C GLN A 263 -0.03 45.24 -1.48
N HIS A 264 -0.71 45.19 -0.33
CA HIS A 264 -0.43 44.22 0.71
C HIS A 264 -0.63 42.77 0.25
N HIS A 265 -1.68 42.51 -0.52
CA HIS A 265 -1.94 41.23 -1.16
C HIS A 265 -0.85 40.87 -2.18
N LEU A 266 -0.43 41.81 -3.04
CA LEU A 266 0.65 41.60 -4.00
C LEU A 266 1.97 41.26 -3.33
N ASP A 267 2.29 41.93 -2.22
CA ASP A 267 3.53 41.66 -1.50
C ASP A 267 3.48 40.32 -0.73
N THR A 268 2.30 39.96 -0.22
CA THR A 268 2.05 38.64 0.38
C THR A 268 2.24 37.54 -0.66
N GLU A 269 1.57 37.64 -1.82
CA GLU A 269 1.74 36.71 -2.93
C GLU A 269 3.20 36.67 -3.42
N GLY A 270 3.88 37.82 -3.45
CA GLY A 270 5.29 37.92 -3.79
C GLY A 270 6.18 37.09 -2.86
N LEU A 271 5.97 37.16 -1.54
CA LEU A 271 6.67 36.32 -0.58
C LEU A 271 6.33 34.84 -0.75
N LEU A 272 5.05 34.49 -0.93
CA LEU A 272 4.60 33.11 -1.13
C LEU A 272 5.28 32.47 -2.34
N VAL A 273 5.30 33.18 -3.47
CA VAL A 273 5.95 32.73 -4.71
C VAL A 273 7.46 32.64 -4.53
N HIS A 274 8.10 33.61 -3.86
CA HIS A 274 9.53 33.56 -3.57
C HIS A 274 9.89 32.34 -2.73
N LEU A 275 9.14 32.11 -1.64
CA LEU A 275 9.31 30.98 -0.75
C LEU A 275 9.07 29.64 -1.44
N GLN A 276 8.19 29.55 -2.44
CA GLN A 276 7.90 28.32 -3.16
C GLN A 276 8.90 28.04 -4.31
N LEU A 277 9.40 29.07 -4.98
CA LEU A 277 10.29 28.92 -6.14
C LEU A 277 11.76 28.75 -5.75
N TYR A 278 12.23 29.54 -4.79
CA TYR A 278 13.63 29.55 -4.38
C TYR A 278 13.88 28.60 -3.21
N TRP A 279 12.84 28.34 -2.43
CA TRP A 279 12.90 27.48 -1.26
C TRP A 279 11.84 26.39 -1.40
N ASN A 280 12.05 25.22 -0.80
CA ASN A 280 11.02 24.17 -0.78
C ASN A 280 10.05 24.44 0.38
N VAL A 281 9.51 25.66 0.43
CA VAL A 281 8.66 26.14 1.51
C VAL A 281 7.23 26.32 0.99
N SER A 282 6.27 25.73 1.70
CA SER A 282 4.84 25.96 1.45
C SER A 282 4.22 26.72 2.62
N VAL A 283 3.19 27.51 2.36
CA VAL A 283 2.50 28.30 3.39
C VAL A 283 1.01 27.99 3.34
N ASN A 284 0.43 27.65 4.48
CA ASN A 284 -0.99 27.36 4.64
C ASN A 284 -1.59 28.29 5.69
N PHE A 285 -2.70 28.93 5.36
CA PHE A 285 -3.47 29.76 6.29
C PHE A 285 -4.55 28.92 6.95
N LEU A 286 -4.58 28.93 8.29
CA LEU A 286 -5.47 28.13 9.12
C LEU A 286 -6.23 29.01 10.11
N PHE A 287 -7.45 28.60 10.47
CA PHE A 287 -8.35 29.41 11.30
C PHE A 287 -8.19 29.17 12.81
N GLY A 288 -7.25 28.31 13.22
CA GLY A 288 -6.96 28.08 14.63
C GLY A 288 -6.11 26.84 14.91
N TRP A 289 -5.82 26.66 16.21
CA TRP A 289 -4.99 25.58 16.71
C TRP A 289 -5.55 24.16 16.51
N GLN A 290 -6.87 24.03 16.33
CA GLN A 290 -7.47 22.74 15.98
C GLN A 290 -7.02 22.28 14.59
N GLU A 291 -7.06 23.17 13.59
CA GLU A 291 -6.62 22.86 12.22
C GLU A 291 -5.10 22.61 12.17
N VAL A 292 -4.32 23.37 12.94
CA VAL A 292 -2.87 23.12 13.10
C VAL A 292 -2.65 21.72 13.64
N THR A 293 -3.39 21.33 14.69
CA THR A 293 -3.29 20.01 15.30
C THR A 293 -3.68 18.91 14.31
N ASP A 294 -4.77 19.09 13.56
CA ASP A 294 -5.21 18.15 12.54
C ASP A 294 -4.16 18.00 11.43
N HIS A 295 -3.50 19.10 11.04
CA HIS A 295 -2.39 19.08 10.08
C HIS A 295 -1.18 18.30 10.61
N VAL A 296 -0.76 18.56 11.85
CA VAL A 296 0.33 17.81 12.51
C VAL A 296 0.01 16.31 12.56
N VAL A 297 -1.24 15.96 12.90
CA VAL A 297 -1.71 14.57 12.92
C VAL A 297 -1.70 13.95 11.52
N ALA A 298 -2.15 14.69 10.50
CA ALA A 298 -2.15 14.24 9.11
C ALA A 298 -0.73 13.98 8.60
N VAL A 299 0.20 14.91 8.84
CA VAL A 299 1.61 14.76 8.46
C VAL A 299 2.25 13.58 9.19
N THR A 300 2.03 13.44 10.49
CA THR A 300 2.56 12.29 11.26
C THR A 300 2.06 10.95 10.71
N LYS A 301 0.76 10.87 10.37
CA LYS A 301 0.18 9.68 9.72
C LYS A 301 0.68 9.46 8.30
N ALA A 302 1.00 10.52 7.56
CA ALA A 302 1.56 10.41 6.22
C ALA A 302 3.00 9.87 6.28
N LEU A 303 3.82 10.41 7.19
CA LEU A 303 5.17 9.94 7.47
C LEU A 303 5.17 8.45 7.85
N SER A 304 4.21 8.01 8.66
CA SER A 304 4.15 6.59 9.05
C SER A 304 3.79 5.63 7.91
N LYS A 305 3.15 6.13 6.85
CA LYS A 305 2.78 5.34 5.67
C LYS A 305 3.87 5.28 4.61
N ARG A 306 4.77 6.28 4.56
CA ARG A 306 5.78 6.42 3.51
C ARG A 306 6.70 5.19 3.36
N PRO A 307 7.26 4.61 4.44
CA PRO A 307 8.12 3.43 4.33
C PRO A 307 7.35 2.20 3.81
N TYR A 308 6.11 2.02 4.27
CA TYR A 308 5.26 0.93 3.81
C TYR A 308 4.92 1.08 2.33
N LYS A 309 4.56 2.28 1.88
CA LYS A 309 4.29 2.58 0.47
C LYS A 309 5.52 2.34 -0.41
N ALA A 310 6.70 2.75 0.05
CA ALA A 310 7.96 2.47 -0.65
C ALA A 310 8.25 0.96 -0.75
N LEU A 311 7.94 0.18 0.29
CA LEU A 311 8.10 -1.26 0.31
C LEU A 311 7.11 -2.00 -0.60
N CYS A 312 5.86 -1.53 -0.67
CA CYS A 312 4.83 -2.09 -1.55
C CYS A 312 5.15 -1.92 -3.04
N GLY A 313 6.11 -1.04 -3.38
CA GLY A 313 6.45 -0.70 -4.76
C GLY A 313 5.36 0.08 -5.47
N ASP A 314 5.64 0.48 -6.71
CA ASP A 314 4.57 0.90 -7.62
C ASP A 314 3.62 -0.30 -7.79
N PRO A 315 2.31 -0.15 -7.56
CA PRO A 315 1.38 -1.21 -7.89
C PRO A 315 1.58 -1.55 -9.37
N ASP A 316 1.69 -2.85 -9.69
CA ASP A 316 1.75 -3.36 -11.08
C ASP A 316 0.56 -2.85 -11.93
N LEU A 317 -0.49 -2.37 -11.25
CA LEU A 317 -1.63 -1.66 -11.80
C LEU A 317 -1.35 -0.15 -11.81
N GLY A 318 -1.21 0.42 -13.02
CA GLY A 318 -1.00 1.86 -13.23
C GLY A 318 -2.19 2.77 -12.88
N PHE A 319 -3.09 2.36 -11.98
CA PHE A 319 -4.18 3.18 -11.48
C PHE A 319 -4.17 3.26 -9.95
N CYS A 320 -4.61 4.40 -9.42
CA CYS A 320 -4.65 4.64 -7.98
C CYS A 320 -5.68 3.72 -7.30
N MET A 321 -5.20 2.80 -6.46
CA MET A 321 -6.07 1.97 -5.61
C MET A 321 -6.53 2.71 -4.34
N ASP A 322 -6.01 3.91 -4.06
CA ASP A 322 -6.38 4.72 -2.90
C ASP A 322 -7.58 5.64 -3.25
N GLY A 323 -8.70 5.49 -2.52
CA GLY A 323 -9.84 6.43 -2.57
C GLY A 323 -11.23 5.79 -2.48
N SER A 324 -12.27 6.61 -2.36
CA SER A 324 -13.66 6.13 -2.39
C SER A 324 -14.08 5.61 -3.77
N TRP A 325 -13.37 6.03 -4.82
CA TRP A 325 -13.60 5.62 -6.20
C TRP A 325 -13.15 4.18 -6.49
N SER A 326 -12.07 3.72 -5.85
CA SER A 326 -11.57 2.34 -5.92
C SER A 326 -12.26 1.39 -4.94
N ALA A 327 -13.16 1.90 -4.08
CA ALA A 327 -13.86 1.07 -3.11
C ALA A 327 -14.73 0.03 -3.82
N GLY A 328 -14.63 -1.23 -3.37
CA GLY A 328 -15.49 -2.31 -3.84
C GLY A 328 -16.96 -2.06 -3.49
N VAL A 329 -17.86 -2.73 -4.21
CA VAL A 329 -19.28 -2.84 -3.84
C VAL A 329 -19.45 -4.11 -3.03
N ARG A 330 -20.17 -4.02 -1.91
CA ARG A 330 -20.51 -5.20 -1.11
C ARG A 330 -21.57 -6.02 -1.85
N VAL A 331 -21.29 -7.30 -2.07
CA VAL A 331 -22.19 -8.24 -2.72
C VAL A 331 -22.60 -9.31 -1.71
N ASP A 332 -23.91 -9.51 -1.54
CA ASP A 332 -24.45 -10.57 -0.69
C ASP A 332 -24.39 -11.94 -1.40
N ARG A 333 -24.52 -13.03 -0.63
CA ARG A 333 -24.60 -14.40 -1.19
C ARG A 333 -25.73 -14.58 -2.21
N ASP A 334 -26.80 -13.79 -2.08
CA ASP A 334 -27.96 -13.80 -2.97
C ASP A 334 -27.72 -13.02 -4.27
N GLY A 335 -26.53 -12.44 -4.48
CA GLY A 335 -26.18 -11.65 -5.66
C GLY A 335 -26.68 -10.19 -5.63
N ARG A 336 -27.33 -9.76 -4.53
CA ARG A 336 -27.67 -8.34 -4.33
C ARG A 336 -26.40 -7.51 -4.30
N GLY A 337 -26.36 -6.47 -5.14
CA GLY A 337 -25.19 -5.60 -5.34
C GLY A 337 -24.44 -5.84 -6.65
N LEU A 338 -24.68 -6.95 -7.36
CA LEU A 338 -24.05 -7.21 -8.67
C LEU A 338 -24.46 -6.21 -9.75
N ASP A 339 -25.68 -5.69 -9.69
CA ASP A 339 -26.17 -4.62 -10.56
C ASP A 339 -25.36 -3.32 -10.37
N GLN A 340 -25.02 -3.02 -9.12
CA GLN A 340 -24.18 -1.87 -8.78
C GLN A 340 -22.72 -2.12 -9.15
N VAL A 341 -22.21 -3.35 -8.99
CA VAL A 341 -20.88 -3.75 -9.50
C VAL A 341 -20.82 -3.54 -11.01
N TRP A 342 -21.80 -4.04 -11.75
CA TRP A 342 -21.84 -3.89 -13.21
C TRP A 342 -21.87 -2.43 -13.63
N THR A 343 -22.68 -1.62 -12.95
CA THR A 343 -22.71 -0.17 -13.18
C THR A 343 -21.33 0.46 -12.92
N ARG A 344 -20.64 0.09 -11.83
CA ARG A 344 -19.29 0.61 -11.52
C ARG A 344 -18.22 0.13 -12.49
N GLN A 345 -18.32 -1.09 -13.03
CA GLN A 345 -17.41 -1.61 -14.05
C GLN A 345 -17.46 -0.75 -15.32
N ILE A 346 -18.65 -0.38 -15.79
CA ILE A 346 -18.80 0.52 -16.94
C ILE A 346 -18.27 1.93 -16.61
N GLN A 347 -18.41 2.41 -15.37
CA GLN A 347 -17.85 3.70 -14.93
C GLN A 347 -16.32 3.75 -14.88
N GLN A 348 -15.62 2.61 -14.90
CA GLN A 348 -14.14 2.60 -14.92
C GLN A 348 -13.58 3.07 -16.26
N LEU A 349 -14.40 3.07 -17.33
CA LEU A 349 -14.00 3.61 -18.62
C LEU A 349 -13.86 5.14 -18.53
N ASN A 350 -12.80 5.66 -19.15
CA ASN A 350 -12.54 7.10 -19.20
C ASN A 350 -13.75 7.87 -19.75
N ARG A 351 -14.06 9.04 -19.17
CA ARG A 351 -15.17 9.92 -19.62
C ARG A 351 -16.57 9.29 -19.49
N VAL A 352 -16.75 8.25 -18.67
CA VAL A 352 -18.08 7.69 -18.37
C VAL A 352 -18.62 8.28 -17.07
N SER A 353 -19.73 9.00 -17.18
CA SER A 353 -20.45 9.50 -16.01
C SER A 353 -21.33 8.41 -15.37
N PRO A 354 -21.70 8.55 -14.09
CA PRO A 354 -22.62 7.61 -13.45
C PRO A 354 -23.95 7.46 -14.18
N ALA A 355 -24.48 8.54 -14.75
CA ALA A 355 -25.72 8.53 -15.53
C ALA A 355 -25.58 7.75 -16.85
N LEU A 356 -24.44 7.90 -17.55
CA LEU A 356 -24.13 7.14 -18.77
C LEU A 356 -24.05 5.64 -18.49
N ALA A 357 -23.31 5.26 -17.44
CA ALA A 357 -23.23 3.85 -17.04
C ALA A 357 -24.60 3.29 -16.64
N LYS A 358 -25.44 4.08 -15.95
CA LYS A 358 -26.79 3.65 -15.59
C LYS A 358 -27.69 3.48 -16.81
N ALA A 359 -27.56 4.35 -17.83
CA ALA A 359 -28.30 4.19 -19.09
C ALA A 359 -27.96 2.87 -19.79
N VAL A 360 -26.67 2.55 -19.94
CA VAL A 360 -26.22 1.28 -20.54
C VAL A 360 -26.70 0.08 -19.73
N THR A 361 -26.46 0.09 -18.42
CA THR A 361 -26.82 -1.03 -17.53
C THR A 361 -28.33 -1.17 -17.29
N SER A 362 -29.13 -0.14 -17.55
CA SER A 362 -30.60 -0.26 -17.52
C SER A 362 -31.16 -1.04 -18.69
N VAL A 363 -30.55 -0.92 -19.87
CA VAL A 363 -30.93 -1.67 -21.08
C VAL A 363 -30.31 -3.06 -21.04
N TYR A 364 -29.07 -3.17 -20.59
CA TYR A 364 -28.33 -4.43 -20.47
C TYR A 364 -27.94 -4.68 -19.00
N PRO A 365 -28.84 -5.30 -18.20
CA PRO A 365 -28.65 -5.46 -16.76
C PRO A 365 -27.58 -6.47 -16.38
N SER A 366 -27.06 -7.26 -17.33
CA SER A 366 -25.95 -8.17 -17.12
C SER A 366 -24.91 -8.11 -18.25
N PRO A 367 -23.62 -8.36 -17.96
CA PRO A 367 -22.58 -8.44 -18.98
C PRO A 367 -22.85 -9.52 -20.02
N SER A 368 -23.40 -10.66 -19.60
CA SER A 368 -23.73 -11.79 -20.46
C SER A 368 -24.80 -11.43 -21.49
N LEU A 369 -25.83 -10.68 -21.12
CA LEU A 369 -26.83 -10.19 -22.08
C LEU A 369 -26.21 -9.26 -23.13
N LEU A 370 -25.29 -8.39 -22.72
CA LEU A 370 -24.60 -7.49 -23.65
C LEU A 370 -23.69 -8.27 -24.61
N LEU A 371 -22.98 -9.28 -24.11
CA LEU A 371 -22.13 -10.15 -24.94
C LEU A 371 -22.94 -10.98 -25.95
N GLN A 372 -24.08 -11.55 -25.54
CA GLN A 372 -24.96 -12.30 -26.44
C GLN A 372 -25.43 -11.44 -27.63
N VAL A 373 -25.86 -10.21 -27.37
CA VAL A 373 -26.28 -9.29 -28.45
C VAL A 373 -25.12 -8.93 -29.37
N TYR A 374 -23.88 -8.82 -28.86
CA TYR A 374 -22.71 -8.63 -29.72
C TYR A 374 -22.41 -9.86 -30.61
N GLU A 375 -22.66 -11.08 -30.13
CA GLU A 375 -22.44 -12.31 -30.90
C GLU A 375 -23.48 -12.48 -32.01
N GLU A 376 -24.74 -12.11 -31.77
CA GLU A 376 -25.84 -12.23 -32.74
C GLU A 376 -25.72 -11.26 -33.92
N LEU A 377 -25.05 -10.11 -33.73
CA LEU A 377 -24.89 -9.10 -34.79
C LEU A 377 -23.86 -9.54 -35.84
N PRO A 378 -24.18 -9.48 -37.15
CA PRO A 378 -23.31 -10.00 -38.21
C PRO A 378 -22.14 -9.06 -38.55
N SER A 379 -22.28 -7.74 -38.36
CA SER A 379 -21.28 -6.74 -38.74
C SER A 379 -20.57 -6.12 -37.54
N GLU A 380 -19.25 -5.94 -37.63
CA GLU A 380 -18.46 -5.27 -36.59
C GLU A 380 -18.86 -3.80 -36.43
N GLU A 381 -19.28 -3.13 -37.50
CA GLU A 381 -19.75 -1.74 -37.45
C GLU A 381 -21.05 -1.62 -36.64
N GLU A 382 -21.96 -2.58 -36.78
CA GLU A 382 -23.22 -2.62 -36.04
C GLU A 382 -22.96 -2.89 -34.56
N ARG A 383 -22.03 -3.81 -34.25
CA ARG A 383 -21.59 -4.09 -32.86
C ARG A 383 -21.03 -2.82 -32.20
N ARG A 384 -20.20 -2.04 -32.90
CA ARG A 384 -19.65 -0.78 -32.37
C ARG A 384 -20.72 0.31 -32.18
N ARG A 385 -21.82 0.26 -32.95
CA ARG A 385 -22.91 1.25 -32.89
C ARG A 385 -24.03 0.90 -31.91
N LEU A 386 -24.11 -0.35 -31.45
CA LEU A 386 -25.22 -0.87 -30.62
C LEU A 386 -25.62 0.05 -29.46
N LEU A 387 -24.65 0.60 -28.74
CA LEU A 387 -24.90 1.43 -27.56
C LEU A 387 -24.99 2.92 -27.88
N ALA A 388 -24.67 3.34 -29.11
CA ALA A 388 -24.44 4.75 -29.43
C ALA A 388 -25.70 5.62 -29.32
N ASP A 389 -26.86 5.05 -29.66
CA ASP A 389 -28.15 5.75 -29.66
C ASP A 389 -28.89 5.70 -28.32
N LEU A 390 -28.31 5.05 -27.30
CA LEU A 390 -28.92 5.00 -25.98
C LEU A 390 -28.99 6.41 -25.37
N THR A 391 -30.18 6.78 -24.91
CA THR A 391 -30.46 8.07 -24.28
C THR A 391 -30.18 8.01 -22.77
N VAL A 392 -29.56 9.07 -22.26
CA VAL A 392 -29.26 9.23 -20.84
C VAL A 392 -30.42 9.95 -20.18
N VAL A 393 -31.17 9.24 -19.33
CA VAL A 393 -32.26 9.80 -18.54
C VAL A 393 -31.69 10.62 -17.38
N GLY A 394 -31.97 11.92 -17.33
CA GLY A 394 -31.62 12.77 -16.17
C GLY A 394 -30.89 14.08 -16.45
N GLY A 395 -30.90 14.60 -17.69
CA GLY A 395 -30.36 15.93 -18.02
C GLY A 395 -31.41 16.86 -18.62
N ALA A 396 -31.25 18.17 -18.43
CA ALA A 396 -32.07 19.20 -19.09
C ALA A 396 -31.90 19.24 -20.63
N LYS A 397 -30.92 18.49 -21.16
CA LYS A 397 -30.72 18.23 -22.60
C LYS A 397 -30.58 16.72 -22.81
N GLU A 398 -31.20 16.20 -23.87
CA GLU A 398 -31.00 14.82 -24.30
C GLU A 398 -29.52 14.59 -24.62
N ARG A 399 -28.89 13.69 -23.86
CA ARG A 399 -27.52 13.24 -24.10
C ARG A 399 -27.58 11.78 -24.52
N ARG A 400 -26.80 11.42 -25.53
CA ARG A 400 -26.63 10.02 -25.97
C ARG A 400 -25.27 9.50 -25.52
N VAL A 401 -25.13 8.18 -25.46
CA VAL A 401 -23.86 7.50 -25.16
C VAL A 401 -22.79 7.83 -26.20
N GLY A 402 -23.17 7.84 -27.48
CA GLY A 402 -22.28 8.18 -28.58
C GLY A 402 -21.41 7.01 -29.08
N LEU A 403 -20.91 7.16 -30.31
CA LEU A 403 -20.18 6.11 -31.04
C LEU A 403 -18.85 5.74 -30.39
N GLU A 404 -18.14 6.74 -29.86
CA GLU A 404 -16.81 6.54 -29.26
C GLU A 404 -16.91 5.66 -28.01
N LEU A 405 -17.80 6.00 -27.07
CA LEU A 405 -18.03 5.19 -25.89
C LEU A 405 -18.59 3.79 -26.21
N ALA A 406 -19.52 3.69 -27.17
CA ALA A 406 -20.06 2.40 -27.59
C ALA A 406 -18.97 1.47 -28.16
N GLY A 407 -18.07 2.01 -28.99
CA GLY A 407 -16.92 1.29 -29.52
C GLY A 407 -15.94 0.85 -28.42
N ARG A 408 -15.71 1.69 -27.40
CA ARG A 408 -14.85 1.37 -26.26
C ARG A 408 -15.39 0.24 -25.41
N ILE A 409 -16.69 0.24 -25.12
CA ILE A 409 -17.35 -0.85 -24.38
C ILE A 409 -17.26 -2.16 -25.18
N TYR A 410 -17.53 -2.12 -26.49
CA TYR A 410 -17.39 -3.29 -27.34
C TYR A 410 -15.97 -3.86 -27.32
N ARG A 411 -14.94 -3.01 -27.52
CA ARG A 411 -13.53 -3.45 -27.49
C ARG A 411 -13.13 -4.01 -26.12
N LEU A 412 -13.58 -3.39 -25.03
CA LEU A 412 -13.32 -3.87 -23.67
C LEU A 412 -13.85 -5.28 -23.44
N LEU A 413 -15.06 -5.58 -23.93
CA LEU A 413 -15.74 -6.84 -23.66
C LEU A 413 -15.36 -7.97 -24.63
N THR A 414 -14.92 -7.63 -25.85
CA THR A 414 -14.67 -8.63 -26.90
C THR A 414 -13.20 -8.83 -27.26
N SER A 415 -12.30 -7.87 -26.95
CA SER A 415 -10.87 -8.01 -27.24
C SER A 415 -10.22 -9.09 -26.36
N GLN A 416 -9.38 -9.91 -26.97
CA GLN A 416 -8.48 -10.84 -26.26
C GLN A 416 -7.10 -10.25 -25.99
N ASN A 417 -6.80 -9.06 -26.52
CA ASN A 417 -5.51 -8.39 -26.35
C ASN A 417 -5.57 -7.46 -25.12
N PRO A 418 -4.84 -7.77 -24.02
CA PRO A 418 -4.81 -6.94 -22.82
C PRO A 418 -4.09 -5.60 -23.01
N HIS A 419 -3.32 -5.43 -24.10
CA HIS A 419 -2.61 -4.20 -24.43
C HIS A 419 -3.35 -3.32 -25.45
N LEU A 420 -4.59 -3.68 -25.81
CA LEU A 420 -5.37 -2.88 -26.76
C LEU A 420 -5.76 -1.54 -26.12
N LEU A 421 -5.34 -0.45 -26.76
CA LEU A 421 -5.77 0.89 -26.40
C LEU A 421 -7.25 1.07 -26.77
N LEU A 422 -8.03 1.57 -25.81
CA LEU A 422 -9.46 1.79 -25.97
C LEU A 422 -9.74 3.17 -26.58
N ASP A 423 -8.95 3.65 -27.55
CA ASP A 423 -9.15 4.99 -28.16
C ASP A 423 -10.28 5.05 -29.22
#